data_AF-A0A423CVV4-F1
#
_entry.id   AF-A0A423CVV4-F1
#
_cell.length_a   1.000
_cell.length_b   1.000
_cell.length_c   1.000
_cell.angle_alpha   90.00
_cell.angle_beta   90.00
_cell.angle_gamma   90.00
#
_symmetry.space_group_name_H-M   'P 1'
#
loop_
_entity.id
_entity.type
_entity.pdbx_description
1 polymer ?
#
loop_
_entity_poly.entity_id
_entity_poly.type
_entity_poly.pdbx_seq_one_letter_code
_entity_poly.pdbx_strand_id
1 'polypeptide(L)'
;PIRFNRLRRKVYVYRFFHDGRRPFSRSAWGIRVEAYNWDDLRAEACSVYGPMGTGGFIETVTLAVVSPGTNKVIDRFHFAHGIQQGEMYWALAQLFMQQGPQALPAF
;
A
#
# COMPACT_ATOMS: atom_id res chain seq x y z
N PRO A 1 3.86 -3.61 5.56
CA PRO A 1 5.08 -2.97 4.99
C PRO A 1 5.13 -3.13 3.48
N ILE A 2 5.55 -2.09 2.76
CA ILE A 2 5.60 -2.05 1.29
C ILE A 2 7.02 -1.68 0.88
N ARG A 3 7.57 -2.39 -0.12
CA ARG A 3 8.89 -2.10 -0.69
C ARG A 3 8.77 -1.84 -2.18
N PHE A 4 9.24 -0.68 -2.60
CA PHE A 4 9.35 -0.30 -4.01
C PHE A 4 10.72 -0.72 -4.55
N ASN A 5 10.73 -1.39 -5.70
CA ASN A 5 11.96 -1.76 -6.41
C ASN A 5 11.93 -1.18 -7.82
N ARG A 6 12.66 -0.06 -7.98
CA ARG A 6 12.80 0.64 -9.26
C ARG A 6 13.41 -0.23 -10.35
N LEU A 7 14.54 -0.88 -10.07
CA LEU A 7 15.30 -1.64 -11.08
C LEU A 7 14.45 -2.75 -11.71
N ARG A 8 13.57 -3.37 -10.91
CA ARG A 8 12.67 -4.44 -11.37
C ARG A 8 11.28 -3.94 -11.76
N ARG A 9 10.99 -2.63 -11.59
CA ARG A 9 9.63 -2.05 -11.68
C ARG A 9 8.57 -2.85 -10.92
N LYS A 10 8.90 -3.29 -9.70
CA LYS A 10 8.03 -4.14 -8.88
C LYS A 10 7.81 -3.57 -7.48
N VAL A 11 6.64 -3.84 -6.93
CA VAL A 11 6.26 -3.51 -5.56
C VAL A 11 6.05 -4.80 -4.79
N TYR A 12 6.67 -4.91 -3.63
CA TYR A 12 6.54 -6.05 -2.74
C TYR A 12 5.73 -5.66 -1.51
N VAL A 13 4.64 -6.38 -1.27
CA VAL A 13 3.75 -6.18 -0.13
C VAL A 13 3.94 -7.34 0.84
N TYR A 14 4.31 -7.01 2.07
CA TYR A 14 4.51 -7.99 3.14
C TYR A 14 3.22 -8.04 3.97
N ARG A 15 2.43 -9.09 3.75
CA ARG A 15 1.21 -9.38 4.52
C ARG A 15 1.57 -10.27 5.70
N PHE A 16 1.44 -9.69 6.89
CA PHE A 16 1.61 -10.41 8.14
C PHE A 16 0.29 -11.08 8.50
N PHE A 17 0.33 -12.36 8.80
CA PHE A 17 -0.84 -13.08 9.28
C PHE A 17 -0.53 -13.71 10.64
N HIS A 18 -1.56 -13.76 11.48
CA HIS A 18 -1.52 -14.40 12.78
C HIS A 18 -2.84 -15.10 13.02
N ASP A 19 -2.79 -16.37 13.44
CA ASP A 19 -3.96 -17.09 13.91
C ASP A 19 -4.09 -16.92 15.43
N GLY A 20 -5.06 -16.11 15.85
CA GLY A 20 -5.31 -15.79 17.26
C GLY A 20 -5.67 -17.00 18.13
N ARG A 21 -6.01 -18.15 17.54
CA ARG A 21 -6.25 -19.40 18.28
C ARG A 21 -4.96 -20.07 18.74
N ARG A 22 -3.82 -19.74 18.15
CA ARG A 22 -2.52 -20.36 18.44
C ARG A 22 -1.43 -19.29 18.59
N PRO A 23 -1.50 -18.45 19.63
CA PRO A 23 -0.65 -17.28 19.78
C PRO A 23 0.85 -17.59 19.91
N PHE A 24 1.24 -18.82 20.25
CA PHE A 24 2.66 -19.22 20.36
C PHE A 24 3.14 -20.20 19.28
N SER A 25 2.29 -20.55 18.30
CA SER A 25 2.69 -21.52 17.27
C SER A 25 3.50 -20.85 16.15
N ARG A 26 4.70 -21.35 15.88
CA ARG A 26 5.55 -20.85 14.78
C ARG A 26 4.90 -20.98 13.39
N SER A 27 3.92 -21.87 13.22
CA SER A 27 3.17 -22.03 11.96
C SER A 27 1.92 -21.14 11.88
N ALA A 28 1.47 -20.59 13.01
CA ALA A 28 0.31 -19.70 13.10
C ALA A 28 0.66 -18.24 12.84
N TRP A 29 1.95 -17.91 12.86
CA TRP A 29 2.49 -16.59 12.55
C TRP A 29 3.35 -16.68 11.29
N GLY A 30 3.21 -15.72 10.40
CA GLY A 30 4.03 -15.71 9.20
C GLY A 30 3.86 -14.47 8.34
N ILE A 31 4.63 -14.47 7.25
CA ILE A 31 4.68 -13.38 6.29
C ILE A 31 4.43 -13.97 4.92
N ARG A 32 3.43 -13.45 4.22
CA ARG A 32 3.24 -13.70 2.79
C ARG A 32 3.76 -12.47 2.03
N VAL A 33 4.70 -12.70 1.13
CA VAL A 33 5.21 -11.66 0.24
C VAL A 33 4.48 -11.75 -1.09
N GLU A 34 3.77 -10.69 -1.44
CA GLU A 34 3.11 -10.56 -2.73
C GLU A 34 3.88 -9.55 -3.59
N ALA A 35 4.05 -9.86 -4.87
CA ALA A 35 4.81 -9.04 -5.80
C ALA A 35 3.89 -8.56 -6.93
N TYR A 36 3.80 -7.25 -7.10
CA TYR A 36 2.98 -6.58 -8.10
C TYR A 36 3.86 -5.76 -9.05
N ASN A 37 3.42 -5.62 -10.30
CA ASN A 37 4.11 -4.75 -11.26
C ASN A 37 3.73 -3.31 -10.95
N TRP A 38 4.72 -2.41 -10.94
CA TRP A 38 4.53 -0.98 -10.67
C TRP A 38 3.52 -0.32 -11.61
N ASP A 39 3.55 -0.69 -12.89
CA ASP A 39 2.72 -0.12 -13.95
C ASP A 39 1.22 -0.40 -13.77
N ASP A 40 0.91 -1.43 -12.97
CA ASP A 40 -0.44 -1.88 -12.68
C ASP A 40 -0.99 -1.24 -11.38
N LEU A 41 -0.19 -0.48 -10.61
CA LEU A 41 -0.65 0.15 -9.37
C LEU A 41 -1.29 1.53 -9.61
N ARG A 42 -2.34 1.79 -8.84
CA ARG A 42 -2.95 3.12 -8.70
C ARG A 42 -3.23 3.43 -7.23
N ALA A 43 -3.05 4.69 -6.83
CA ALA A 43 -3.48 5.16 -5.52
C ALA A 43 -4.95 5.60 -5.57
N GLU A 44 -5.75 5.09 -4.66
CA GLU A 44 -7.16 5.44 -4.47
C GLU A 44 -7.30 6.13 -3.11
N ALA A 45 -7.74 7.38 -3.12
CA ALA A 45 -8.14 8.11 -1.91
C ALA A 45 -9.55 7.67 -1.50
N CYS A 46 -9.70 7.22 -0.26
CA CYS A 46 -10.97 6.75 0.29
C CYS A 46 -11.29 7.56 1.55
N SER A 47 -12.44 8.22 1.54
CA SER A 47 -13.03 8.84 2.74
C SER A 47 -14.31 8.11 3.08
N VAL A 48 -14.31 7.43 4.23
CA VAL A 48 -15.46 6.69 4.72
C VAL A 48 -15.97 7.37 5.99
N TYR A 49 -17.26 7.68 6.01
CA TYR A 49 -17.92 8.16 7.22
C TYR A 49 -18.21 6.98 8.14
N GLY A 50 -17.53 6.94 9.29
CA GLY A 50 -17.66 5.85 10.26
C GLY A 50 -18.38 6.31 11.52
N PRO A 51 -19.19 5.44 12.17
CA PRO A 51 -19.77 5.73 13.48
C PRO A 51 -18.70 5.59 14.57
N MET A 52 -17.70 6.48 14.57
CA MET A 52 -17.02 6.85 15.81
C MET A 52 -18.04 7.63 16.64
N GLY A 53 -18.10 7.48 17.97
CA GLY A 53 -19.13 8.11 18.82
C GLY A 53 -19.28 9.65 18.72
N THR A 54 -18.40 10.32 17.96
CA THR A 54 -18.41 11.75 17.63
C THR A 54 -18.45 12.07 16.13
N GLY A 55 -18.77 11.11 15.25
CA GLY A 55 -18.92 11.32 13.81
C GLY A 55 -17.61 11.70 13.10
N GLY A 56 -16.66 10.76 13.03
CA GLY A 56 -15.35 10.97 12.42
C GLY A 56 -15.28 10.53 10.96
N PHE A 57 -14.63 11.32 10.12
CA PHE A 57 -14.21 10.89 8.78
C PHE A 57 -12.95 10.02 8.90
N ILE A 58 -13.00 8.82 8.34
CA ILE A 58 -11.84 7.95 8.19
C ILE A 58 -11.31 8.15 6.79
N GLU A 59 -10.28 8.97 6.69
CA GLU A 59 -9.55 9.21 5.46
C GLU A 59 -8.37 8.28 5.36
N THR A 60 -8.29 7.52 4.26
CA THR A 60 -7.20 6.59 3.99
C THR A 60 -6.86 6.60 2.52
N VAL A 61 -5.58 6.35 2.22
CA VAL A 61 -5.14 6.06 0.86
C VAL A 61 -4.85 4.57 0.77
N THR A 62 -5.44 3.94 -0.24
CA THR A 62 -5.19 2.54 -0.58
C THR A 62 -4.50 2.44 -1.93
N LEU A 63 -3.68 1.41 -2.10
CA LEU A 63 -3.09 1.07 -3.39
C LEU A 63 -3.89 -0.07 -3.99
N ALA A 64 -4.44 0.19 -5.17
CA ALA A 64 -5.18 -0.75 -5.99
C ALA A 64 -4.27 -1.32 -7.08
N VAL A 65 -4.26 -2.64 -7.21
CA VAL A 65 -3.58 -3.35 -8.30
C VAL A 65 -4.61 -3.61 -9.38
N VAL A 66 -4.36 -3.11 -10.59
CA VAL A 66 -5.26 -3.20 -11.72
C VAL A 66 -4.79 -4.29 -12.67
N SER A 67 -5.72 -5.10 -13.16
CA SER A 67 -5.45 -6.11 -14.18
C SER A 67 -5.02 -5.43 -15.49
N PRO A 68 -3.89 -5.85 -16.09
CA PRO A 68 -3.43 -5.32 -17.35
C PRO A 68 -4.53 -5.37 -18.42
N GLY A 69 -4.74 -4.26 -19.13
CA GLY A 69 -5.70 -4.16 -20.23
C GLY A 69 -7.18 -4.23 -19.86
N THR A 70 -7.55 -4.45 -18.59
CA THR A 70 -8.97 -4.63 -18.21
C THR A 70 -9.49 -3.62 -17.18
N ASN A 71 -8.68 -2.67 -16.70
CA ASN A 71 -9.07 -1.65 -15.70
C ASN A 71 -9.75 -2.21 -14.44
N LYS A 72 -9.75 -3.53 -14.24
CA LYS A 72 -10.37 -4.24 -13.11
C LYS A 72 -9.39 -4.30 -11.96
N VAL A 73 -9.79 -3.85 -10.78
CA VAL A 73 -8.96 -3.95 -9.58
C VAL A 73 -8.95 -5.40 -9.08
N ILE A 74 -7.76 -6.01 -9.02
CA ILE A 74 -7.52 -7.38 -8.57
C ILE A 74 -7.31 -7.42 -7.05
N ASP A 75 -6.58 -6.43 -6.52
CA ASP A 75 -6.21 -6.39 -5.10
C ASP A 75 -6.15 -4.95 -4.61
N ARG A 76 -6.35 -4.78 -3.30
CA ARG A 76 -6.22 -3.50 -2.59
C ARG A 76 -5.46 -3.71 -1.29
N PHE A 77 -4.57 -2.78 -0.98
CA PHE A 77 -3.89 -2.76 0.31
C PHE A 77 -3.74 -1.35 0.86
N HIS A 78 -3.75 -1.24 2.18
CA HIS A 78 -3.62 0.03 2.89
C HIS A 78 -2.22 0.62 2.67
N PHE A 79 -2.17 1.93 2.39
CA PHE A 79 -0.93 2.65 2.14
C PHE A 79 -0.65 3.70 3.21
N ALA A 80 -1.61 4.59 3.47
CA ALA A 80 -1.46 5.64 4.46
C ALA A 80 -2.81 6.02 5.11
N HIS A 81 -2.73 6.49 6.34
CA HIS A 81 -3.82 7.18 7.01
C HIS A 81 -3.76 8.68 6.67
N GLY A 82 -4.92 9.27 6.36
CA GLY A 82 -5.05 10.63 5.86
C GLY A 82 -4.78 10.75 4.37
N ILE A 83 -5.59 11.54 3.67
CA ILE A 83 -5.43 11.79 2.24
C ILE A 83 -4.13 12.56 1.98
N GLN A 84 -3.88 13.63 2.73
CA GLN A 84 -2.73 14.51 2.51
C GLN A 84 -1.39 13.79 2.66
N GLN A 85 -1.21 12.98 3.72
CA GLN A 85 0.00 12.18 3.89
C GLN A 85 0.14 11.13 2.79
N GLY A 86 -0.97 10.48 2.42
CA GLY A 86 -0.97 9.47 1.37
C GLY A 86 -0.62 10.02 -0.01
N GLU A 87 -1.12 11.21 -0.37
CA GLU A 87 -0.77 11.91 -1.60
C GLU A 87 0.72 12.24 -1.65
N MET A 88 1.26 12.82 -0.57
CA MET A 88 2.68 13.13 -0.47
C MET A 88 3.55 11.87 -0.61
N TYR A 89 3.22 10.79 0.11
CA TYR A 89 3.96 9.53 0.01
C TYR A 89 3.84 8.89 -1.36
N TRP A 90 2.69 8.99 -2.02
CA TRP A 90 2.51 8.49 -3.37
C TRP A 90 3.34 9.27 -4.38
N ALA A 91 3.36 10.59 -4.29
CA ALA A 91 4.21 11.44 -5.12
C ALA A 91 5.70 11.11 -4.94
N LEU A 92 6.16 10.89 -3.70
CA LEU A 92 7.52 10.44 -3.42
C LEU A 92 7.81 9.06 -3.99
N ALA A 93 6.86 8.11 -3.89
CA ALA A 93 7.00 6.79 -4.49
C ALA A 93 7.10 6.88 -6.02
N GLN A 94 6.29 7.70 -6.67
CA GLN A 94 6.37 7.96 -8.11
C GLN A 94 7.73 8.55 -8.49
N LEU A 95 8.18 9.57 -7.77
CA LEU A 95 9.47 10.23 -8.00
C LEU A 95 10.64 9.25 -7.85
N PHE A 96 10.63 8.44 -6.79
CA PHE A 96 11.59 7.37 -6.58
C PHE A 96 11.59 6.35 -7.72
N MET A 97 10.42 5.91 -8.17
CA MET A 97 10.32 4.91 -9.24
C MET A 97 10.74 5.45 -10.61
N GLN A 98 10.58 6.76 -10.86
CA GLN A 98 11.00 7.41 -12.10
C GLN A 98 12.50 7.75 -12.08
N GLN A 99 12.91 8.59 -11.13
CA GLN A 99 14.22 9.25 -11.11
C GLN A 99 15.23 8.56 -10.18
N GLY A 100 14.77 7.73 -9.26
CA GLY A 100 15.62 7.04 -8.28
C GLY A 100 15.80 7.81 -6.97
N PRO A 101 16.65 7.31 -6.06
CA PRO A 101 16.79 7.85 -4.71
C PRO A 101 17.38 9.26 -4.67
N GLN A 102 18.16 9.66 -5.68
CA GLN A 102 18.80 10.98 -5.74
C GLN A 102 17.79 12.12 -5.93
N ALA A 103 16.59 11.82 -6.45
CA ALA A 103 15.55 12.80 -6.65
C ALA A 103 14.68 13.03 -5.40
N LEU A 104 14.86 12.23 -4.36
CA LEU A 104 14.09 12.40 -3.13
C LEU A 104 14.65 13.59 -2.32
N PRO A 105 13.79 14.30 -1.57
CA PRO A 105 14.25 15.36 -0.68
C PRO A 105 15.28 14.84 0.32
N ALA A 106 16.36 15.61 0.55
CA ALA A 106 17.24 15.39 1.68
C ALA A 106 16.54 15.90 2.94
N PHE A 107 16.25 15.00 3.89
CA PHE A 107 15.65 15.31 5.19
C PHE A 107 16.73 15.53 6.24
#